data_AF-A0A1A8ZZD3-F1
#
_entry.id   AF-A0A1A8ZZD3-F1
#
_cell.length_a   1.000
_cell.length_b   1.000
_cell.length_c   1.000
_cell.angle_alpha   90.00
_cell.angle_beta   90.00
_cell.angle_gamma   90.00
#
_symmetry.space_group_name_H-M   'P 1'
#
loop_
_entity.id
_entity.type
_entity.pdbx_description
1 polymer ?
#
loop_
_entity_poly.entity_id
_entity_poly.type
_entity_poly.pdbx_seq_one_letter_code
_entity_poly.pdbx_strand_id
1 'polypeptide(L)'
;MSYQLSAVVADVELLREQTADLDHAVLAALRQDFALLPVTPQLVEELTGGLPDFRTGEPSAEQPFHLVLAPILTELLARWSRHGPVAYLEAEFAGGLGHQSAAVWLGGEPSWGPRFDATLDSPRAEWPINAALARLGVEPGPWIDYFAELGLHLERDTAGWLAHGRRGLSADYWDELAEEWELRQSEQHQQPDRPGPVGDWGIA
;
A
#
# COMPACT_ATOMS: atom_id res chain seq x y z
N MET A 1 -3.61 -7.04 -16.49
CA MET A 1 -4.24 -6.04 -15.59
C MET A 1 -3.11 -5.40 -14.82
N SER A 2 -3.07 -4.06 -14.75
CA SER A 2 -1.99 -3.33 -14.11
C SER A 2 -2.32 -2.99 -12.64
N TYR A 3 -1.30 -2.91 -11.81
CA TYR A 3 -1.37 -2.30 -10.47
C TYR A 3 -0.71 -0.92 -10.55
N GLN A 4 -1.28 0.10 -9.91
CA GLN A 4 -0.74 1.44 -9.81
C GLN A 4 -0.96 1.99 -8.40
N LEU A 5 0.07 2.60 -7.81
CA LEU A 5 -0.03 3.25 -6.52
C LEU A 5 0.76 4.56 -6.53
N SER A 6 0.17 5.60 -5.95
CA SER A 6 0.83 6.82 -5.53
C SER A 6 0.16 7.26 -4.23
N ALA A 7 0.88 7.15 -3.12
CA ALA A 7 0.27 7.33 -1.80
C ALA A 7 1.28 7.71 -0.71
N VAL A 8 0.76 8.39 0.31
CA VAL A 8 1.43 8.54 1.60
C VAL A 8 0.94 7.43 2.54
N VAL A 9 1.85 6.78 3.25
CA VAL A 9 1.55 5.78 4.28
C VAL A 9 2.17 6.20 5.60
N ALA A 10 1.36 6.20 6.65
CA ALA A 10 1.76 6.50 8.02
C ALA A 10 0.69 5.97 9.00
N ASP A 11 0.91 6.17 10.30
CA ASP A 11 -0.07 5.90 11.35
C ASP A 11 -1.42 6.56 11.04
N VAL A 12 -2.52 5.85 11.31
CA VAL A 12 -3.88 6.28 10.98
C VAL A 12 -4.29 7.54 11.72
N GLU A 13 -3.92 7.68 12.99
CA GLU A 13 -4.25 8.86 13.79
C GLU A 13 -3.42 10.05 13.35
N LEU A 14 -2.14 9.84 13.02
CA LEU A 14 -1.30 10.88 12.41
C LEU A 14 -1.95 11.41 11.13
N LEU A 15 -2.31 10.53 10.18
CA LEU A 15 -2.89 11.00 8.92
C LEU A 15 -4.25 11.65 9.14
N ARG A 16 -5.09 11.09 10.02
CA ARG A 16 -6.40 11.67 10.37
C ARG A 16 -6.26 13.09 10.90
N GLU A 17 -5.33 13.33 11.82
CA GLU A 17 -5.09 14.68 12.37
C GLU A 17 -4.54 15.63 11.31
N GLN A 18 -3.54 15.21 10.53
CA GLN A 18 -2.86 16.08 9.56
C GLN A 18 -3.73 16.40 8.33
N THR A 19 -4.76 15.61 8.06
CA THR A 19 -5.63 15.79 6.89
C THR A 19 -7.07 16.14 7.23
N ALA A 20 -7.40 16.44 8.49
CA ALA A 20 -8.78 16.69 8.92
C ALA A 20 -9.45 17.88 8.21
N ASP A 21 -8.66 18.91 7.89
CA ASP A 21 -9.13 20.14 7.25
C ASP A 21 -8.96 20.13 5.72
N LEU A 22 -8.64 18.98 5.12
CA LEU A 22 -8.44 18.84 3.68
C LEU A 22 -9.67 18.23 3.00
N ASP A 23 -10.23 18.93 2.03
CA ASP A 23 -11.44 18.54 1.29
C ASP A 23 -11.19 17.31 0.40
N HIS A 24 -9.96 17.13 -0.11
CA HIS A 24 -9.61 16.05 -1.03
C HIS A 24 -8.86 14.91 -0.35
N ALA A 25 -8.67 14.95 0.96
CA ALA A 25 -8.06 13.85 1.69
C ALA A 25 -9.06 12.71 1.89
N VAL A 26 -8.64 11.50 1.51
CA VAL A 26 -9.39 10.27 1.74
C VAL A 26 -8.42 9.27 2.35
N LEU A 27 -8.71 8.82 3.57
CA LEU A 27 -7.89 7.82 4.25
C LEU A 27 -8.49 6.43 4.03
N ALA A 28 -7.68 5.53 3.50
CA ALA A 28 -7.98 4.11 3.47
C ALA A 28 -7.26 3.42 4.64
N ALA A 29 -8.02 2.81 5.54
CA ALA A 29 -7.44 2.06 6.66
C ALA A 29 -6.63 0.88 6.14
N LEU A 30 -5.46 0.68 6.74
CA LEU A 30 -4.60 -0.48 6.54
C LEU A 30 -4.56 -1.29 7.85
N ARG A 31 -3.86 -2.42 7.82
CA ARG A 31 -3.60 -3.21 9.04
C ARG A 31 -2.57 -2.51 9.93
N GLN A 32 -2.44 -2.98 11.18
CA GLN A 32 -1.46 -2.49 12.16
C GLN A 32 -1.56 -0.99 12.46
N ASP A 33 -2.79 -0.45 12.50
CA ASP A 33 -3.07 0.97 12.76
C ASP A 33 -2.42 1.96 11.78
N PHE A 34 -2.08 1.49 10.56
CA PHE A 34 -1.65 2.37 9.48
C PHE A 34 -2.85 2.83 8.63
N ALA A 35 -2.65 3.91 7.88
CA ALA A 35 -3.53 4.30 6.80
C ALA A 35 -2.74 4.68 5.55
N LEU A 36 -3.45 4.59 4.43
CA LEU A 36 -3.02 5.00 3.11
C LEU A 36 -3.80 6.26 2.73
N LEU A 37 -3.08 7.32 2.40
CA LEU A 37 -3.62 8.54 1.80
C LEU A 37 -3.26 8.54 0.31
N PRO A 38 -4.20 8.25 -0.60
CA PRO A 38 -3.94 8.27 -2.04
C PRO A 38 -3.56 9.70 -2.47
N VAL A 39 -2.42 9.84 -3.14
CA VAL A 39 -1.95 11.14 -3.62
C VAL A 39 -2.57 11.41 -4.99
N THR A 40 -3.64 12.19 -4.97
CA THR A 40 -4.36 12.61 -6.18
C THR A 40 -3.88 13.98 -6.66
N PRO A 41 -4.09 14.33 -7.94
CA PRO A 41 -3.81 15.67 -8.44
C PRO A 41 -4.46 16.79 -7.61
N GLN A 42 -5.73 16.58 -7.20
CA GLN A 42 -6.49 17.53 -6.42
C GLN A 42 -5.93 17.69 -5.00
N LEU A 43 -5.53 16.58 -4.37
CA LEU A 43 -4.88 16.64 -3.06
C LEU A 43 -3.53 17.38 -3.13
N VAL A 44 -2.73 17.16 -4.18
CA VAL A 44 -1.47 17.89 -4.35
C VAL A 44 -1.74 19.39 -4.54
N GLU A 45 -2.73 19.76 -5.34
CA GLU A 45 -3.12 21.15 -5.53
C GLU A 45 -3.57 21.81 -4.22
N GLU A 46 -4.38 21.11 -3.43
CA GLU A 46 -4.82 21.58 -2.12
C GLU A 46 -3.66 21.74 -1.13
N LEU A 47 -2.74 20.76 -1.07
CA LEU A 47 -1.60 20.78 -0.16
C LEU A 47 -0.55 21.84 -0.51
N THR A 48 -0.39 22.14 -1.80
CA THR A 48 0.71 22.98 -2.30
C THR A 48 0.26 24.33 -2.84
N GLY A 49 -1.03 24.53 -3.07
CA GLY A 49 -1.60 25.71 -3.73
C GLY A 49 -1.27 25.83 -5.22
N GLY A 50 -0.72 24.79 -5.84
CA GLY A 50 -0.30 24.79 -7.23
C GLY A 50 -0.59 23.46 -7.93
N LEU A 51 -0.74 23.50 -9.25
CA LEU A 51 -1.01 22.28 -10.03
C LEU A 51 0.14 21.27 -9.86
N PRO A 52 -0.17 19.97 -9.73
CA PRO A 52 0.83 18.92 -9.66
C PRO A 52 1.66 18.87 -10.94
N ASP A 53 2.95 18.63 -10.79
CA ASP A 53 3.87 18.37 -11.89
C ASP A 53 4.19 16.88 -11.97
N PHE A 54 3.98 16.31 -13.14
CA PHE A 54 4.22 14.89 -13.41
C PHE A 54 5.28 14.75 -14.48
N ARG A 55 6.24 13.87 -14.21
CA ARG A 55 7.26 13.54 -15.20
C ARG A 55 6.66 12.78 -16.37
N THR A 56 7.08 13.15 -17.57
CA THR A 56 6.63 12.56 -18.83
C THR A 56 7.45 11.34 -19.26
N GLY A 57 8.63 11.14 -18.66
CA GLY A 57 9.46 9.96 -18.90
C GLY A 57 9.11 8.79 -17.98
N GLU A 58 9.58 7.60 -18.33
CA GLU A 58 9.54 6.43 -17.44
C GLU A 58 10.42 6.69 -16.20
N PRO A 59 9.97 6.30 -14.99
CA PRO A 59 10.76 6.46 -13.79
C PRO A 59 12.08 5.69 -13.85
N SER A 60 13.10 6.24 -13.19
CA SER A 60 14.46 5.69 -13.14
C SER A 60 15.10 5.91 -11.78
N ALA A 61 16.31 5.39 -11.57
CA ALA A 61 17.05 5.63 -10.32
C ALA A 61 17.33 7.12 -10.07
N GLU A 62 17.57 7.91 -11.13
CA GLU A 62 17.77 9.36 -11.04
C GLU A 62 16.45 10.11 -10.82
N GLN A 63 15.35 9.54 -11.33
CA GLN A 63 14.02 10.14 -11.35
C GLN A 63 12.98 9.12 -10.87
N PRO A 64 12.98 8.79 -9.57
CA PRO A 64 12.30 7.61 -9.05
C PRO A 64 10.78 7.75 -9.03
N PHE A 65 10.25 8.97 -8.94
CA PHE A 65 8.82 9.22 -8.88
C PHE A 65 8.31 9.85 -10.18
N HIS A 66 7.10 9.45 -10.57
CA HIS A 66 6.27 10.11 -11.56
C HIS A 66 5.82 11.48 -11.05
N LEU A 67 5.34 11.56 -9.80
CA LEU A 67 5.03 12.84 -9.18
C LEU A 67 6.34 13.56 -8.84
N VAL A 68 6.49 14.79 -9.32
CA VAL A 68 7.58 15.65 -8.87
C VAL A 68 7.26 16.12 -7.45
N LEU A 69 7.98 15.59 -6.47
CA LEU A 69 7.88 16.03 -5.09
C LEU A 69 8.45 17.45 -4.94
N ALA A 70 7.60 18.45 -5.19
CA ALA A 70 7.95 19.85 -5.01
C ALA A 70 8.47 20.11 -3.57
N PRO A 71 9.36 21.11 -3.38
CA PRO A 71 9.93 21.40 -2.05
C PRO A 71 8.85 21.55 -0.97
N ILE A 72 7.75 22.24 -1.27
CA ILE A 72 6.62 22.43 -0.36
C ILE A 72 5.98 21.11 0.09
N LEU A 73 5.82 20.14 -0.81
CA LEU A 73 5.27 18.82 -0.47
C LEU A 73 6.28 18.02 0.37
N THR A 74 7.57 18.09 0.04
CA THR A 74 8.63 17.43 0.82
C THR A 74 8.72 18.00 2.23
N GLU A 75 8.62 19.33 2.40
CA GLU A 75 8.60 20.00 3.69
C GLU A 75 7.34 19.68 4.51
N LEU A 76 6.20 19.49 3.85
CA LEU A 76 4.97 19.05 4.49
C LEU A 76 5.13 17.62 5.05
N LEU A 77 5.60 16.66 4.23
CA LEU A 77 5.84 15.28 4.67
C LEU A 77 6.87 15.22 5.81
N ALA A 78 7.93 16.03 5.71
CA ALA A 78 8.90 16.19 6.78
C ALA A 78 8.21 16.70 8.06
N ARG A 79 7.35 17.72 7.99
CA ARG A 79 6.62 18.25 9.16
C ARG A 79 5.69 17.22 9.78
N TRP A 80 4.92 16.50 8.97
CA TRP A 80 4.09 15.38 9.42
C TRP A 80 4.94 14.35 10.16
N SER A 81 6.14 14.06 9.64
CA SER A 81 7.03 13.07 10.22
C SER A 81 7.55 13.38 11.64
N ARG A 82 7.29 14.59 12.17
CA ARG A 82 7.59 14.95 13.56
C ARG A 82 6.65 14.28 14.57
N HIS A 83 5.48 13.84 14.12
CA HIS A 83 4.47 13.18 14.95
C HIS A 83 4.51 11.65 14.83
N GLY A 84 5.24 11.12 13.83
CA GLY A 84 5.42 9.69 13.60
C GLY A 84 6.06 9.43 12.24
N PRO A 85 6.54 8.21 11.93
CA PRO A 85 7.12 7.89 10.62
C PRO A 85 6.15 8.12 9.45
N VAL A 86 6.66 8.66 8.34
CA VAL A 86 5.87 8.90 7.12
C VAL A 86 6.63 8.39 5.90
N ALA A 87 5.96 7.65 5.01
CA ALA A 87 6.51 7.24 3.72
C ALA A 87 5.67 7.77 2.56
N TYR A 88 6.34 8.08 1.46
CA TYR A 88 5.72 8.26 0.14
C TYR A 88 6.10 7.09 -0.74
N LEU A 89 5.11 6.46 -1.37
CA LEU A 89 5.24 5.23 -2.15
C LEU A 89 4.66 5.45 -3.55
N GLU A 90 5.37 4.98 -4.57
CA GLU A 90 4.82 4.77 -5.91
C GLU A 90 5.10 3.35 -6.38
N ALA A 91 4.16 2.77 -7.14
CA ALA A 91 4.40 1.53 -7.83
C ALA A 91 3.56 1.42 -9.10
N GLU A 92 4.11 0.75 -10.10
CA GLU A 92 3.37 0.32 -11.28
C GLU A 92 3.77 -1.12 -11.61
N PHE A 93 2.80 -2.01 -11.83
CA PHE A 93 3.05 -3.35 -12.33
C PHE A 93 2.17 -3.62 -13.54
N ALA A 94 2.72 -3.52 -14.75
CA ALA A 94 2.00 -3.82 -15.98
C ALA A 94 2.71 -4.96 -16.74
N GLY A 95 2.03 -6.10 -16.91
CA GLY A 95 2.42 -7.11 -17.90
C GLY A 95 3.78 -7.79 -17.73
N GLY A 96 4.40 -7.72 -16.54
CA GLY A 96 5.65 -8.44 -16.22
C GLY A 96 6.89 -7.57 -16.00
N LEU A 97 6.78 -6.25 -16.19
CA LEU A 97 7.78 -5.27 -15.77
C LEU A 97 7.06 -4.25 -14.88
N GLY A 98 7.56 -4.06 -13.68
CA GLY A 98 6.98 -3.15 -12.72
C GLY A 98 8.05 -2.49 -11.89
N HIS A 99 7.83 -1.25 -11.53
CA HIS A 99 8.75 -0.49 -10.70
C HIS A 99 8.11 -0.16 -9.36
N GLN A 100 8.96 -0.03 -8.36
CA GLN A 100 8.60 0.50 -7.06
C GLN A 100 9.52 1.67 -6.73
N SER A 101 8.95 2.66 -6.08
CA SER A 101 9.69 3.80 -5.57
C SER A 101 9.20 4.17 -4.18
N ALA A 102 10.13 4.55 -3.32
CA ALA A 102 9.77 4.95 -1.97
C ALA A 102 10.75 5.95 -1.36
N ALA A 103 10.23 6.82 -0.50
CA ALA A 103 10.99 7.72 0.36
C ALA A 103 10.37 7.74 1.76
N VAL A 104 11.20 7.93 2.78
CA VAL A 104 10.78 7.90 4.20
C VAL A 104 11.32 9.13 4.92
N TRP A 105 10.45 9.75 5.70
CA TRP A 105 10.78 10.85 6.60
C TRP A 105 10.58 10.39 8.05
N LEU A 106 11.54 10.72 8.90
CA LEU A 106 11.50 10.42 10.33
C LEU A 106 11.89 11.69 11.10
N GLY A 107 11.11 12.06 12.11
CA GLY A 107 11.48 13.09 13.08
C GLY A 107 11.64 14.50 12.51
N GLY A 108 11.04 14.81 11.36
CA GLY A 108 11.18 16.12 10.73
C GLY A 108 12.11 16.18 9.51
N GLU A 109 12.74 15.07 9.13
CA GLU A 109 13.77 15.06 8.09
C GLU A 109 13.65 13.86 7.13
N PRO A 110 14.07 13.99 5.86
CA PRO A 110 14.22 12.85 4.97
C PRO A 110 15.27 11.89 5.54
N SER A 111 14.83 10.69 5.92
CA SER A 111 15.69 9.70 6.59
C SER A 111 16.21 8.64 5.61
N TRP A 112 15.42 8.31 4.59
CA TRP A 112 15.80 7.30 3.61
C TRP A 112 15.13 7.53 2.25
N GLY A 113 15.87 7.24 1.19
CA GLY A 113 15.41 7.40 -0.18
C GLY A 113 15.65 8.80 -0.75
N PRO A 114 15.09 9.08 -1.94
CA PRO A 114 14.22 8.19 -2.68
C PRO A 114 14.96 6.96 -3.22
N ARG A 115 14.30 5.80 -3.18
CA ARG A 115 14.78 4.53 -3.77
C ARG A 115 13.87 4.12 -4.90
N PHE A 116 14.46 3.41 -5.86
CA PHE A 116 13.81 2.92 -7.06
C PHE A 116 14.34 1.53 -7.39
N ASP A 117 13.45 0.64 -7.81
CA ASP A 117 13.80 -0.66 -8.38
C ASP A 117 12.73 -1.04 -9.41
N ALA A 118 13.16 -1.35 -10.63
CA ALA A 118 12.31 -1.79 -11.74
C ALA A 118 12.56 -3.24 -12.16
N THR A 119 13.57 -3.91 -11.61
CA THR A 119 13.86 -5.32 -11.91
C THR A 119 13.34 -6.23 -10.82
N LEU A 120 13.38 -5.76 -9.56
CA LEU A 120 12.84 -6.46 -8.39
C LEU A 120 13.44 -7.86 -8.23
N ASP A 121 14.71 -8.04 -8.62
CA ASP A 121 15.44 -9.31 -8.52
C ASP A 121 16.08 -9.53 -7.14
N SER A 122 16.13 -8.47 -6.31
CA SER A 122 16.61 -8.52 -4.94
C SER A 122 15.63 -9.27 -4.02
N PRO A 123 16.06 -9.71 -2.83
CA PRO A 123 15.14 -10.25 -1.83
C PRO A 123 13.98 -9.28 -1.59
N ARG A 124 12.74 -9.77 -1.47
CA ARG A 124 11.55 -8.92 -1.34
C ARG A 124 11.63 -7.89 -0.22
N ALA A 125 12.32 -8.20 0.88
CA ALA A 125 12.52 -7.27 1.99
C ALA A 125 13.33 -6.01 1.61
N GLU A 126 14.12 -6.10 0.53
CA GLU A 126 14.95 -5.01 0.01
C GLU A 126 14.22 -4.16 -1.05
N TRP A 127 13.07 -4.64 -1.55
CA TRP A 127 12.27 -3.89 -2.51
C TRP A 127 11.85 -2.54 -1.91
N PRO A 128 11.83 -1.44 -2.68
CA PRO A 128 11.65 -0.09 -2.17
C PRO A 128 10.45 0.08 -1.21
N ILE A 129 9.29 -0.50 -1.55
CA ILE A 129 8.12 -0.39 -0.67
C ILE A 129 8.32 -1.18 0.62
N ASN A 130 8.72 -2.45 0.54
CA ASN A 130 8.93 -3.27 1.74
C ASN A 130 10.01 -2.69 2.67
N ALA A 131 11.10 -2.17 2.09
CA ALA A 131 12.15 -1.51 2.83
C ALA A 131 11.67 -0.21 3.50
N ALA A 132 10.74 0.52 2.89
CA ALA A 132 10.11 1.70 3.48
C ALA A 132 9.15 1.30 4.62
N LEU A 133 8.31 0.29 4.42
CA LEU A 133 7.36 -0.19 5.43
C LEU A 133 8.08 -0.71 6.69
N ALA A 134 9.17 -1.46 6.52
CA ALA A 134 10.01 -1.88 7.65
C ALA A 134 10.55 -0.68 8.46
N ARG A 135 10.81 0.46 7.81
CA ARG A 135 11.27 1.71 8.46
C ARG A 135 10.14 2.48 9.13
N LEU A 136 8.90 2.32 8.66
CA LEU A 136 7.72 2.83 9.36
C LEU A 136 7.43 2.05 10.65
N GLY A 137 8.02 0.88 10.82
CA GLY A 137 7.77 -0.01 11.96
C GLY A 137 6.71 -1.06 11.69
N VAL A 138 6.33 -1.29 10.43
CA VAL A 138 5.45 -2.40 10.06
C VAL A 138 6.13 -3.72 10.45
N GLU A 139 5.40 -4.58 11.15
CA GLU A 139 5.88 -5.90 11.52
C GLU A 139 5.55 -6.89 10.39
N PRO A 140 6.51 -7.71 9.92
CA PRO A 140 6.22 -8.70 8.90
C PRO A 140 5.49 -9.90 9.50
N GLY A 141 4.57 -10.49 8.73
CA GLY A 141 4.00 -11.78 9.06
C GLY A 141 5.02 -12.93 8.89
N PRO A 142 4.79 -14.10 9.50
CA PRO A 142 5.70 -15.24 9.43
C PRO A 142 5.88 -15.81 8.01
N TRP A 143 4.91 -15.59 7.11
CA TRP A 143 4.90 -16.16 5.75
C TRP A 143 4.53 -15.16 4.66
N ILE A 144 4.30 -13.90 5.01
CA ILE A 144 3.91 -12.84 4.06
C ILE A 144 4.82 -11.62 4.23
N ASP A 145 5.05 -10.90 3.12
CA ASP A 145 5.89 -9.71 3.13
C ASP A 145 5.14 -8.49 3.67
N TYR A 146 5.88 -7.40 3.93
CA TYR A 146 5.33 -6.16 4.50
C TYR A 146 4.18 -5.58 3.65
N PHE A 147 4.30 -5.65 2.32
CA PHE A 147 3.27 -5.18 1.39
C PHE A 147 1.95 -5.93 1.58
N ALA A 148 2.01 -7.27 1.61
CA ALA A 148 0.83 -8.10 1.80
C ALA A 148 0.28 -7.96 3.22
N GLU A 149 1.15 -7.98 4.24
CA GLU A 149 0.78 -7.88 5.66
C GLU A 149 0.05 -6.59 5.99
N LEU A 150 0.48 -5.46 5.40
CA LEU A 150 -0.16 -4.18 5.63
C LEU A 150 -1.50 -4.04 4.88
N GLY A 151 -1.77 -4.91 3.90
CA GLY A 151 -2.98 -4.87 3.09
C GLY A 151 -2.85 -4.07 1.79
N LEU A 152 -1.65 -3.72 1.32
CA LEU A 152 -1.49 -2.92 0.09
C LEU A 152 -1.93 -3.65 -1.20
N HIS A 153 -2.24 -4.94 -1.10
CA HIS A 153 -2.75 -5.76 -2.20
C HIS A 153 -4.28 -5.71 -2.37
N LEU A 154 -5.00 -5.02 -1.48
CA LEU A 154 -6.46 -5.02 -1.43
C LEU A 154 -7.10 -4.26 -2.59
N GLU A 155 -6.49 -3.16 -3.00
CA GLU A 155 -6.90 -2.37 -4.16
C GLU A 155 -5.73 -2.25 -5.13
N ARG A 156 -6.05 -2.08 -6.41
CA ARG A 156 -5.04 -2.15 -7.48
C ARG A 156 -4.66 -0.81 -8.06
N ASP A 157 -5.45 0.22 -7.83
CA ASP A 157 -5.23 1.56 -8.36
C ASP A 157 -5.71 2.62 -7.39
N THR A 158 -5.32 3.87 -7.64
CA THR A 158 -5.73 5.03 -6.84
C THR A 158 -7.26 5.16 -6.74
N ALA A 159 -8.01 4.81 -7.78
CA ALA A 159 -9.47 4.89 -7.75
C ALA A 159 -10.09 3.83 -6.81
N GLY A 160 -9.54 2.62 -6.80
CA GLY A 160 -9.86 1.57 -5.85
C GLY A 160 -9.59 2.02 -4.41
N TRP A 161 -8.41 2.58 -4.14
CA TRP A 161 -8.08 3.10 -2.81
C TRP A 161 -8.96 4.27 -2.36
N LEU A 162 -9.34 5.19 -3.27
CA LEU A 162 -10.31 6.24 -2.96
C LEU A 162 -11.70 5.66 -2.65
N ALA A 163 -12.15 4.67 -3.41
CA ALA A 163 -13.42 3.99 -3.16
C ALA A 163 -13.40 3.25 -1.82
N HIS A 164 -12.28 2.60 -1.51
CA HIS A 164 -12.04 1.95 -0.23
C HIS A 164 -12.15 2.94 0.93
N GLY A 165 -11.38 4.04 0.93
CA GLY A 165 -11.42 5.01 2.03
C GLY A 165 -12.79 5.66 2.21
N ARG A 166 -13.50 5.94 1.11
CA ARG A 166 -14.87 6.50 1.15
C ARG A 166 -15.92 5.55 1.72
N ARG A 167 -15.67 4.23 1.70
CA ARG A 167 -16.56 3.26 2.37
C ARG A 167 -16.46 3.33 3.90
N GLY A 168 -15.43 3.99 4.45
CA GLY A 168 -15.27 4.18 5.89
C GLY A 168 -15.07 2.87 6.68
N LEU A 169 -14.48 1.86 6.04
CA LEU A 169 -14.27 0.54 6.63
C LEU A 169 -13.29 0.66 7.82
N SER A 170 -13.78 0.46 9.04
CA SER A 170 -12.97 0.42 10.26
C SER A 170 -12.21 -0.91 10.37
N ALA A 171 -11.29 -1.00 11.36
CA ALA A 171 -10.65 -2.25 11.76
C ALA A 171 -11.65 -3.41 11.95
N ASP A 172 -12.87 -3.12 12.43
CA ASP A 172 -13.92 -4.14 12.67
C ASP A 172 -14.39 -4.83 11.38
N TYR A 173 -14.38 -4.14 10.24
CA TYR A 173 -14.67 -4.77 8.94
C TYR A 173 -13.56 -5.74 8.52
N TRP A 174 -12.33 -5.53 8.99
CA TRP A 174 -11.20 -6.41 8.69
C TRP A 174 -11.21 -7.67 9.55
N ASP A 175 -11.69 -7.59 10.78
CA ASP A 175 -11.94 -8.78 11.61
C ASP A 175 -13.02 -9.65 10.96
N GLU A 176 -14.12 -9.07 10.49
CA GLU A 176 -15.16 -9.81 9.74
C GLU A 176 -14.62 -10.43 8.43
N LEU A 177 -13.77 -9.71 7.68
CA LEU A 177 -13.21 -10.23 6.43
C LEU A 177 -12.13 -11.30 6.66
N ALA A 178 -11.35 -11.19 7.73
CA ALA A 178 -10.37 -12.20 8.16
C ALA A 178 -11.08 -13.48 8.61
N GLU A 179 -12.16 -13.36 9.39
CA GLU A 179 -13.03 -14.48 9.76
C GLU A 179 -13.65 -15.14 8.51
N GLU A 180 -14.15 -14.37 7.55
CA GLU A 180 -14.65 -14.92 6.27
C GLU A 180 -13.56 -15.65 5.47
N TRP A 181 -12.32 -15.15 5.49
CA TRP A 181 -11.20 -15.79 4.81
C TRP A 181 -10.80 -17.11 5.48
N GLU A 182 -10.69 -17.13 6.81
CA GLU A 182 -10.42 -18.34 7.59
C GLU A 182 -11.55 -19.38 7.44
N LEU A 183 -12.81 -18.93 7.38
CA LEU A 183 -13.96 -19.78 7.10
C LEU A 183 -13.86 -20.42 5.70
N ARG A 184 -13.58 -19.64 4.65
CA ARG A 184 -13.42 -20.20 3.29
C ARG A 184 -12.22 -21.17 3.20
N GLN A 185 -11.13 -20.89 3.89
CA GLN A 185 -9.98 -21.80 3.93
C GLN A 185 -10.30 -23.09 4.68
N SER A 186 -11.00 -23.00 5.82
CA SER A 186 -11.41 -24.19 6.58
C SER A 186 -12.45 -25.03 5.84
N GLU A 187 -13.37 -24.43 5.10
CA GLU A 187 -14.32 -25.12 4.22
C GLU A 187 -13.61 -25.84 3.05
N GLN A 188 -12.56 -25.24 2.47
CA GLN A 188 -11.74 -25.86 1.44
C GLN A 188 -10.90 -27.04 1.99
N HIS A 189 -10.43 -26.95 3.24
CA HIS A 189 -9.70 -28.03 3.92
C HIS A 189 -10.60 -29.11 4.53
N GLN A 190 -11.92 -28.86 4.65
CA GLN A 190 -12.90 -29.83 5.15
C GLN A 190 -13.60 -30.62 4.05
N GLN A 191 -13.22 -30.48 2.78
CA GLN A 191 -13.75 -31.37 1.74
C GLN A 191 -13.22 -32.79 1.97
N PRO A 192 -14.05 -33.76 2.39
CA PRO A 192 -13.55 -35.10 2.63
C PRO A 192 -13.15 -35.73 1.30
N ASP A 193 -12.08 -36.52 1.34
CA ASP A 193 -11.61 -37.31 0.20
C ASP A 193 -12.78 -38.12 -0.36
N ARG A 194 -13.13 -37.88 -1.63
CA ARG A 194 -14.24 -38.59 -2.28
C ARG A 194 -13.90 -40.08 -2.24
N PRO A 195 -14.71 -40.95 -1.63
CA PRO A 195 -14.48 -42.38 -1.75
C PRO A 195 -14.55 -42.74 -3.24
N GLY A 196 -13.47 -43.33 -3.74
CA GLY A 196 -13.34 -43.77 -5.12
C GLY A 196 -14.48 -44.71 -5.53
N PRO A 197 -14.74 -44.88 -6.84
CA PRO A 197 -15.86 -45.68 -7.32
C PRO A 197 -15.74 -47.12 -6.81
N VAL A 198 -16.74 -47.55 -6.05
CA VAL A 198 -16.87 -48.93 -5.58
C VAL A 198 -17.15 -49.80 -6.80
N GLY A 199 -16.13 -50.57 -7.20
CA GLY A 199 -16.24 -51.54 -8.28
C GLY A 199 -17.24 -52.64 -7.97
N ASP A 200 -17.97 -53.00 -9.02
CA ASP A 200 -19.04 -53.98 -9.12
C ASP A 200 -18.69 -55.35 -8.50
N TRP A 201 -19.41 -55.76 -7.45
CA TRP A 201 -19.37 -57.14 -6.96
C TRP A 201 -20.37 -57.96 -7.77
N GLY A 202 -19.86 -58.58 -8.84
CA GLY A 202 -20.62 -59.48 -9.69
C GLY A 202 -21.28 -60.61 -8.90
N ILE A 203 -22.61 -60.69 -9.01
CA ILE A 203 -23.41 -61.87 -8.69
C ILE A 203 -24.29 -62.17 -9.90
N ALA A 204 -23.81 -63.08 -10.75
CA ALA A 204 -24.59 -64.05 -11.54
C ALA A 204 -23.63 -64.98 -12.29
#